data_AF-A0A1I4V3K2-F1
#
_entry.id   AF-A0A1I4V3K2-F1
#
_cell.length_a   1.000
_cell.length_b   1.000
_cell.length_c   1.000
_cell.angle_alpha   90.00
_cell.angle_beta   90.00
_cell.angle_gamma   90.00
#
_symmetry.space_group_name_H-M   'P 1'
#
loop_
_entity.id
_entity.type
_entity.pdbx_description
1 polymer ?
#
loop_
_entity_poly.entity_id
_entity_poly.type
_entity_poly.pdbx_seq_one_letter_code
_entity_poly.pdbx_strand_id
1 'polypeptide(L)'
;MRLITKIPSALAVSTSLLIATGSDAQAACVLTTSAGNSSYTCDSGTSGPLTDTTGNNTLTFPANGTGTINGDVTFGDGADRVQMDSGTLTGQLHMGNGTNTLLISAGQITGDVTQGDDVDTFVMTGGRIQSCPRAIATTVFSWRTVSSSRGLMMVTSRR
;
A
#
# COMPACT_ATOMS: atom_id res chain seq x y z
N MET A 1 -48.92 -19.94 63.06
CA MET A 1 -48.45 -20.37 61.73
C MET A 1 -48.87 -19.29 60.73
N ARG A 2 -47.94 -18.41 60.33
CA ARG A 2 -48.21 -17.28 59.41
C ARG A 2 -48.02 -17.77 57.97
N LEU A 3 -49.02 -17.57 57.10
CA LEU A 3 -48.93 -17.87 55.67
C LEU A 3 -48.85 -16.54 54.90
N ILE A 4 -47.73 -16.30 54.22
CA ILE A 4 -47.46 -15.13 53.37
C ILE A 4 -47.57 -15.58 51.91
N THR A 5 -48.36 -14.87 51.09
CA THR A 5 -48.33 -14.92 49.62
C THR A 5 -48.85 -13.58 49.07
N LYS A 6 -48.42 -12.98 47.95
CA LYS A 6 -47.21 -12.96 47.09
C LYS A 6 -47.38 -11.65 46.29
N ILE A 7 -46.34 -10.81 46.17
CA ILE A 7 -46.39 -9.55 45.38
C ILE A 7 -45.94 -9.85 43.94
N PRO A 8 -46.64 -9.41 42.88
CA PRO A 8 -46.16 -9.56 41.51
C PRO A 8 -45.16 -8.46 41.16
N SER A 9 -43.96 -8.88 40.78
CA SER A 9 -42.86 -8.05 40.30
C SER A 9 -43.10 -7.65 38.84
N ALA A 10 -43.30 -6.37 38.57
CA ALA A 10 -43.35 -5.83 37.21
C ALA A 10 -41.92 -5.64 36.68
N LEU A 11 -41.53 -6.41 35.65
CA LEU A 11 -40.28 -6.21 34.90
C LEU A 11 -40.45 -5.01 33.96
N ALA A 12 -39.75 -3.92 34.24
CA ALA A 12 -39.56 -2.83 33.28
C ALA A 12 -38.39 -3.19 32.34
N VAL A 13 -38.69 -3.51 31.08
CA VAL A 13 -37.67 -3.73 30.04
C VAL A 13 -37.22 -2.37 29.54
N SER A 14 -36.06 -1.90 30.03
CA SER A 14 -35.38 -0.73 29.47
C SER A 14 -34.75 -1.11 28.14
N THR A 15 -35.31 -0.61 27.04
CA THR A 15 -34.75 -0.74 25.70
C THR A 15 -33.67 0.33 25.51
N SER A 16 -32.41 -0.04 25.70
CA SER A 16 -31.27 0.80 25.38
C SER A 16 -31.12 0.92 23.87
N LEU A 17 -31.38 2.13 23.33
CA LEU A 17 -31.11 2.49 21.94
C LEU A 17 -29.62 2.84 21.80
N LEU A 18 -28.81 1.91 21.29
CA LEU A 18 -27.44 2.21 20.87
C LEU A 18 -27.50 2.98 19.54
N ILE A 19 -27.22 4.28 19.61
CA ILE A 19 -26.97 5.09 18.42
C ILE A 19 -25.57 4.71 17.93
N ALA A 20 -25.52 3.86 16.91
CA ALA A 20 -24.30 3.58 16.17
C ALA A 20 -23.89 4.86 15.41
N THR A 21 -23.01 5.65 16.00
CA THR A 21 -22.30 6.71 15.28
C THR A 21 -21.48 6.02 14.19
N GLY A 22 -21.89 6.21 12.93
CA GLY A 22 -21.16 5.70 11.78
C GLY A 22 -19.71 6.17 11.84
N SER A 23 -18.77 5.25 11.74
CA SER A 23 -17.38 5.59 11.45
C SER A 23 -17.38 6.30 10.10
N ASP A 24 -16.97 7.57 10.07
CA ASP A 24 -16.63 8.22 8.81
C ASP A 24 -15.58 7.35 8.12
N ALA A 25 -15.95 6.74 7.00
CA ALA A 25 -15.02 6.04 6.14
C ALA A 25 -14.12 7.09 5.48
N GLN A 26 -13.17 7.60 6.25
CA GLN A 26 -12.14 8.51 5.77
C GLN A 26 -11.34 7.74 4.72
N ALA A 27 -11.28 8.28 3.51
CA ALA A 27 -10.45 7.76 2.44
C ALA A 27 -9.03 7.60 2.99
N ALA A 28 -8.57 6.36 3.11
CA ALA A 28 -7.30 6.08 3.76
C ALA A 28 -6.09 6.52 2.91
N CYS A 29 -6.29 6.89 1.64
CA CYS A 29 -5.26 7.42 0.75
C CYS A 29 -5.04 8.94 0.91
N VAL A 30 -4.97 9.44 2.15
CA VAL A 30 -4.53 10.81 2.46
C VAL A 30 -3.07 10.74 2.90
N LEU A 31 -2.17 11.15 2.02
CA LEU A 31 -0.73 11.02 2.20
C LEU A 31 -0.15 12.33 2.72
N THR A 32 0.20 12.37 4.01
CA THR A 32 0.84 13.54 4.64
C THR A 32 2.28 13.24 4.93
N THR A 33 3.19 13.96 4.27
CA THR A 33 4.64 13.77 4.42
C THR A 33 5.11 14.11 5.83
N SER A 34 6.02 13.30 6.38
CA SER A 34 6.69 13.56 7.65
C SER A 34 8.20 13.44 7.46
N ALA A 35 8.99 14.09 8.32
CA ALA A 35 10.43 13.84 8.36
C ALA A 35 10.73 12.49 9.02
N GLY A 36 11.80 11.84 8.56
CA GLY A 36 12.25 10.55 9.08
C GLY A 36 11.42 9.39 8.52
N ASN A 37 11.39 8.26 9.24
CA ASN A 37 10.75 7.05 8.74
C ASN A 37 9.23 7.18 8.76
N SER A 38 8.60 7.10 7.59
CA SER A 38 7.15 7.25 7.43
C SER A 38 6.47 5.95 6.96
N SER A 39 5.19 5.79 7.33
CA SER A 39 4.35 4.66 6.88
C SER A 39 3.05 5.18 6.28
N TYR A 40 2.93 5.03 4.98
CA TYR A 40 1.81 5.44 4.15
C TYR A 40 0.94 4.23 3.79
N THR A 41 -0.37 4.39 3.92
CA THR A 41 -1.35 3.42 3.43
C THR A 41 -2.24 4.13 2.42
N CYS A 42 -2.44 3.53 1.25
CA CYS A 42 -3.38 4.00 0.24
C CYS A 42 -4.40 2.89 -0.04
N ASP A 43 -5.34 2.72 0.88
CA ASP A 43 -6.38 1.67 0.79
C ASP A 43 -7.58 2.11 -0.08
N SER A 44 -8.05 3.35 0.07
CA SER A 44 -9.24 3.86 -0.61
C SER A 44 -9.17 5.36 -0.89
N GLY A 45 -9.93 5.80 -1.90
CA GLY A 45 -9.95 7.20 -2.34
C GLY A 45 -8.76 7.59 -3.21
N THR A 46 -8.51 8.90 -3.31
CA THR A 46 -7.48 9.45 -4.21
C THR A 46 -6.58 10.44 -3.48
N SER A 47 -5.27 10.30 -3.66
CA SER A 47 -4.25 11.27 -3.24
C SER A 47 -3.64 12.01 -4.41
N GLY A 48 -2.97 13.12 -4.10
CA GLY A 48 -2.01 13.76 -5.00
C GLY A 48 -0.65 13.04 -4.99
N PRO A 49 0.41 13.66 -5.55
CA PRO A 49 1.76 13.10 -5.49
C PRO A 49 2.28 13.00 -4.06
N LEU A 50 3.21 12.08 -3.84
CA LEU A 50 3.91 11.88 -2.56
C LEU A 50 5.40 12.16 -2.75
N THR A 51 5.98 13.00 -1.91
CA THR A 51 7.42 13.26 -1.89
C THR A 51 7.92 13.23 -0.45
N ASP A 52 8.57 12.14 -0.06
CA ASP A 52 9.19 11.98 1.26
C ASP A 52 10.62 11.47 1.08
N THR A 53 11.57 12.39 1.04
CA THR A 53 12.96 12.08 0.68
C THR A 53 13.84 11.78 1.90
N THR A 54 13.25 11.55 3.08
CA THR A 54 14.02 11.36 4.30
C THR A 54 13.66 10.06 4.99
N GLY A 55 14.65 9.38 5.57
CA GLY A 55 14.42 8.17 6.34
C GLY A 55 13.98 6.97 5.51
N ASN A 56 13.56 5.91 6.20
CA ASN A 56 13.07 4.68 5.59
C ASN A 56 11.55 4.71 5.52
N ASN A 57 11.00 4.79 4.32
CA ASN A 57 9.59 5.00 4.07
C ASN A 57 8.92 3.73 3.57
N THR A 58 7.67 3.54 3.99
CA THR A 58 6.83 2.43 3.53
C THR A 58 5.56 2.97 2.89
N LEU A 59 5.21 2.51 1.69
CA LEU A 59 3.91 2.76 1.04
C LEU A 59 3.22 1.43 0.76
N THR A 60 2.00 1.29 1.27
CA THR A 60 1.19 0.08 1.12
C THR A 60 -0.13 0.36 0.41
N PHE A 61 -0.39 -0.35 -0.68
CA PHE A 61 -1.72 -0.52 -1.27
C PHE A 61 -2.23 -1.91 -0.88
N PRO A 62 -3.07 -2.02 0.17
CA PRO A 62 -3.49 -3.32 0.70
C PRO A 62 -4.37 -4.09 -0.28
N ALA A 63 -4.48 -5.40 -0.09
CA ALA A 63 -5.34 -6.24 -0.91
C ALA A 63 -6.81 -5.80 -0.80
N ASN A 64 -7.55 -5.87 -1.90
CA ASN A 64 -8.95 -5.40 -2.03
C ASN A 64 -9.13 -3.88 -1.87
N GLY A 65 -8.04 -3.11 -1.83
CA GLY A 65 -8.08 -1.66 -1.89
C GLY A 65 -8.44 -1.11 -3.28
N THR A 66 -8.85 0.16 -3.30
CA THR A 66 -9.14 0.95 -4.50
C THR A 66 -8.37 2.28 -4.52
N GLY A 67 -7.42 2.43 -3.61
CA GLY A 67 -6.59 3.63 -3.46
C GLY A 67 -5.88 4.02 -4.74
N THR A 68 -5.92 5.31 -5.06
CA THR A 68 -5.26 5.88 -6.24
C THR A 68 -4.34 7.02 -5.83
N ILE A 69 -3.10 7.01 -6.33
CA ILE A 69 -2.20 8.16 -6.25
C ILE A 69 -2.15 8.82 -7.63
N ASN A 70 -2.64 10.06 -7.69
CA ASN A 70 -2.66 10.88 -8.89
C ASN A 70 -1.40 11.77 -8.96
N GLY A 71 -0.32 11.23 -9.51
CA GLY A 71 0.99 11.87 -9.56
C GLY A 71 2.12 10.91 -9.22
N ASP A 72 3.32 11.47 -9.12
CA ASP A 72 4.53 10.69 -8.83
C ASP A 72 4.65 10.38 -7.34
N VAL A 73 5.32 9.26 -7.04
CA VAL A 73 5.80 8.92 -5.70
C VAL A 73 7.32 9.00 -5.72
N THR A 74 7.89 9.84 -4.87
CA THR A 74 9.34 10.05 -4.75
C THR A 74 9.77 9.83 -3.31
N PHE A 75 10.56 8.80 -3.09
CA PHE A 75 11.35 8.61 -1.88
C PHE A 75 12.80 9.05 -2.10
N GLY A 76 13.64 8.92 -1.06
CA GLY A 76 14.97 9.50 -1.01
C GLY A 76 16.03 8.48 -0.61
N ASP A 77 17.03 8.93 0.15
CA ASP A 77 18.01 8.00 0.69
C ASP A 77 17.38 7.19 1.83
N GLY A 78 17.44 5.87 1.76
CA GLY A 78 16.89 5.01 2.80
C GLY A 78 16.71 3.57 2.35
N ALA A 79 16.22 2.74 3.26
CA ALA A 79 15.68 1.44 2.90
C ALA A 79 14.17 1.57 2.72
N ASP A 80 13.74 2.01 1.53
CA ASP A 80 12.34 2.27 1.22
C ASP A 80 11.62 1.01 0.74
N ARG A 81 10.31 0.97 1.02
CA ARG A 81 9.46 -0.17 0.70
C ARG A 81 8.15 0.26 0.06
N VAL A 82 7.84 -0.33 -1.09
CA VAL A 82 6.52 -0.23 -1.72
C VAL A 82 5.92 -1.62 -1.83
N GLN A 83 4.70 -1.77 -1.32
CA GLN A 83 3.91 -2.99 -1.47
C GLN A 83 2.59 -2.66 -2.17
N MET A 84 2.37 -3.27 -3.32
CA MET A 84 1.18 -3.08 -4.14
C MET A 84 0.41 -4.39 -4.30
N ASP A 85 -0.66 -4.53 -3.52
CA ASP A 85 -1.61 -5.65 -3.58
C ASP A 85 -2.96 -5.25 -4.19
N SER A 86 -3.10 -3.97 -4.56
CA SER A 86 -4.25 -3.40 -5.29
C SER A 86 -3.92 -1.98 -5.79
N GLY A 87 -4.94 -1.21 -6.17
CA GLY A 87 -4.81 0.24 -6.36
C GLY A 87 -4.13 0.68 -7.66
N THR A 88 -3.89 1.97 -7.77
CA THR A 88 -3.27 2.59 -8.95
C THR A 88 -2.33 3.72 -8.58
N LEU A 89 -1.12 3.68 -9.11
CA LEU A 89 -0.19 4.81 -9.18
C LEU A 89 -0.13 5.29 -10.63
N THR A 90 -0.60 6.52 -10.85
CA THR A 90 -0.69 7.09 -12.21
C THR A 90 0.62 7.73 -12.69
N GLY A 91 1.50 8.08 -11.77
CA GLY A 91 2.81 8.67 -12.07
C GLY A 91 3.95 7.66 -12.04
N GLN A 92 5.15 8.20 -11.99
CA GLN A 92 6.39 7.47 -11.80
C GLN A 92 6.58 7.08 -10.32
N LEU A 93 7.31 6.00 -10.11
CA LEU A 93 7.81 5.61 -8.79
C LEU A 93 9.33 5.75 -8.76
N HIS A 94 9.83 6.66 -7.93
CA HIS A 94 11.25 6.87 -7.65
C HIS A 94 11.53 6.47 -6.20
N MET A 95 12.32 5.43 -5.97
CA MET A 95 12.63 4.94 -4.61
C MET A 95 13.93 5.51 -4.03
N GLY A 96 14.68 6.33 -4.79
CA GLY A 96 15.92 6.95 -4.31
C GLY A 96 17.08 5.97 -4.13
N ASN A 97 18.05 6.32 -3.29
CA ASN A 97 19.23 5.46 -3.01
C ASN A 97 18.98 4.59 -1.78
N GLY A 98 19.84 3.60 -1.58
CA GLY A 98 19.74 2.62 -0.49
C GLY A 98 19.04 1.34 -0.91
N THR A 99 19.00 0.35 -0.01
CA THR A 99 18.46 -0.98 -0.33
C THR A 99 16.95 -0.97 -0.33
N ASN A 100 16.36 -0.84 -1.52
CA ASN A 100 14.93 -0.66 -1.70
C ASN A 100 14.21 -1.98 -2.00
N THR A 101 12.92 -2.05 -1.62
CA THR A 101 12.07 -3.21 -1.90
C THR A 101 10.75 -2.82 -2.53
N LEU A 102 10.51 -3.28 -3.76
CA LEU A 102 9.23 -3.17 -4.44
C LEU A 102 8.59 -4.55 -4.62
N LEU A 103 7.42 -4.74 -3.99
CA LEU A 103 6.59 -5.93 -4.14
C LEU A 103 5.28 -5.57 -4.83
N ILE A 104 4.94 -6.32 -5.88
CA ILE A 104 3.68 -6.13 -6.62
C ILE A 104 2.98 -7.48 -6.80
N SER A 105 1.82 -7.65 -6.17
CA SER A 105 0.97 -8.83 -6.33
C SER A 105 -0.29 -8.54 -7.17
N ALA A 106 -0.76 -7.29 -7.19
CA ALA A 106 -1.81 -6.79 -8.08
C ALA A 106 -1.65 -5.27 -8.28
N GLY A 107 -2.68 -4.59 -8.81
CA GLY A 107 -2.64 -3.14 -9.02
C GLY A 107 -1.89 -2.70 -10.28
N GLN A 108 -1.70 -1.38 -10.40
CA GLN A 108 -1.06 -0.79 -11.58
C GLN A 108 -0.14 0.40 -11.23
N ILE A 109 1.04 0.44 -11.86
CA ILE A 109 1.89 1.63 -11.99
C ILE A 109 1.96 2.01 -13.47
N THR A 110 1.46 3.19 -13.86
CA THR A 110 1.43 3.61 -15.27
C THR A 110 2.65 4.41 -15.72
N GLY A 111 3.44 4.93 -14.78
CA GLY A 111 4.74 5.54 -15.05
C GLY A 111 5.90 4.54 -14.96
N ASP A 112 7.10 5.08 -15.12
CA ASP A 112 8.34 4.33 -14.96
C ASP A 112 8.64 4.07 -13.47
N VAL A 113 9.37 2.98 -13.23
CA VAL A 113 9.87 2.64 -11.90
C VAL A 113 11.39 2.78 -11.88
N THR A 114 11.92 3.48 -10.89
CA THR A 114 13.37 3.65 -10.65
C THR A 114 13.68 3.33 -9.20
N GLN A 115 14.60 2.40 -8.95
CA GLN A 115 14.93 1.94 -7.59
C GLN A 115 16.25 2.46 -7.03
N GLY A 116 17.06 3.14 -7.87
CA GLY A 116 18.34 3.72 -7.47
C GLY A 116 19.55 3.00 -8.04
N ASP A 117 20.71 3.31 -7.46
CA ASP A 117 22.02 2.77 -7.84
C ASP A 117 22.49 1.61 -6.94
N ASP A 118 21.75 1.31 -5.88
CA ASP A 118 22.07 0.26 -4.91
C ASP A 118 21.43 -1.09 -5.27
N VAL A 119 21.77 -2.14 -4.52
CA VAL A 119 21.21 -3.48 -4.72
C VAL A 119 19.78 -3.53 -4.19
N ASP A 120 18.83 -3.61 -5.12
CA ASP A 120 17.40 -3.60 -4.80
C ASP A 120 16.71 -4.96 -4.95
N THR A 121 15.58 -5.09 -4.27
CA THR A 121 14.66 -6.22 -4.43
C THR A 121 13.43 -5.78 -5.21
N PHE A 122 13.14 -6.50 -6.30
CA PHE A 122 11.91 -6.36 -7.06
C PHE A 122 11.22 -7.72 -7.23
N VAL A 123 10.02 -7.86 -6.68
CA VAL A 123 9.20 -9.07 -6.81
C VAL A 123 7.85 -8.71 -7.38
N MET A 124 7.49 -9.35 -8.50
CA MET A 124 6.19 -9.16 -9.12
C MET A 124 5.55 -10.51 -9.44
N THR A 125 4.42 -10.77 -8.79
CA THR A 125 3.62 -12.00 -8.97
C THR A 125 2.32 -11.75 -9.73
N GLY A 126 1.92 -10.49 -9.90
CA GLY A 126 0.76 -10.05 -10.67
C GLY A 126 0.78 -8.53 -10.90
N GLY A 127 -0.35 -7.93 -11.29
CA GLY A 127 -0.47 -6.50 -11.55
C GLY A 127 0.10 -6.05 -12.90
N ARG A 128 0.28 -4.74 -13.08
CA ARG A 128 0.85 -4.15 -14.31
C ARG A 128 1.77 -2.96 -14.02
N ILE A 129 2.94 -2.95 -14.66
CA ILE A 129 3.84 -1.80 -14.71
C ILE A 129 4.05 -1.39 -16.16
N GLN A 130 4.26 -0.09 -16.40
CA GLN A 130 4.52 0.40 -17.77
C GLN A 130 5.90 -0.03 -18.26
N SER A 131 6.93 0.21 -17.47
CA SER A 131 8.30 -0.19 -17.76
C SER A 131 8.87 -1.00 -16.60
N CYS A 132 9.78 -1.92 -16.93
CA CYS A 132 10.52 -2.68 -15.94
C CYS A 132 11.40 -1.71 -15.13
N PRO A 133 11.57 -1.91 -13.81
CA PRO A 133 12.42 -1.04 -13.01
C PRO A 133 13.82 -0.92 -13.61
N ARG A 134 14.31 0.31 -13.72
CA ARG A 134 15.71 0.58 -14.06
C ARG A 134 16.50 0.67 -12.75
N ALA A 135 17.44 -0.23 -12.57
CA ALA A 135 18.38 -0.25 -11.46
C ALA A 135 19.76 -0.60 -12.02
N ILE A 136 20.80 0.04 -11.50
CA ILE A 136 22.19 -0.33 -11.79
C ILE A 136 22.74 -1.04 -10.55
N ALA A 137 23.46 -2.16 -10.77
CA ALA A 137 23.96 -3.10 -9.76
C ALA A 137 22.92 -4.07 -9.11
N THR A 138 22.69 -5.20 -9.79
CA THR A 138 22.28 -6.49 -9.16
C THR A 138 20.86 -6.59 -8.57
N THR A 139 19.85 -6.07 -9.26
CA THR A 139 18.45 -6.32 -8.90
C THR A 139 18.09 -7.81 -8.98
N VAL A 140 17.57 -8.37 -7.88
CA VAL A 140 17.04 -9.75 -7.89
C VAL A 140 15.62 -9.75 -8.43
N PHE A 141 15.46 -10.16 -9.69
CA PHE A 141 14.16 -10.31 -10.33
C PHE A 141 13.59 -11.73 -10.12
N SER A 142 12.40 -11.84 -9.54
CA SER A 142 11.65 -13.10 -9.46
C SER A 142 10.28 -12.96 -10.13
N TRP A 143 10.11 -13.63 -11.28
CA TRP A 143 8.89 -13.56 -12.09
C TRP A 143 8.21 -14.93 -12.16
N ARG A 144 6.93 -15.02 -11.75
CA ARG A 144 6.12 -16.23 -11.97
C ARG A 144 5.14 -16.09 -13.14
N THR A 145 4.69 -14.88 -13.52
CA THR A 145 3.84 -14.60 -14.70
C THR A 145 3.62 -13.09 -14.90
N VAL A 146 4.32 -12.38 -15.80
CA VAL A 146 3.93 -10.99 -16.20
C VAL A 146 4.27 -10.66 -17.66
N SER A 147 3.39 -9.89 -18.30
CA SER A 147 3.49 -9.29 -19.63
C SER A 147 3.95 -7.81 -19.53
N SER A 148 5.14 -7.48 -20.02
CA SER A 148 5.58 -6.09 -20.24
C SER A 148 5.02 -5.55 -21.56
N SER A 149 4.59 -4.29 -21.62
CA SER A 149 3.93 -3.68 -22.78
C SER A 149 4.89 -3.35 -23.95
N ARG A 150 6.21 -3.37 -23.72
CA ARG A 150 7.23 -3.09 -24.75
C ARG A 150 8.37 -4.10 -24.63
N GLY A 151 8.33 -5.11 -25.49
CA GLY A 151 9.20 -6.29 -25.43
C GLY A 151 10.69 -5.99 -25.58
N LEU A 152 11.47 -6.46 -24.62
CA LEU A 152 12.65 -7.31 -24.83
C LEU A 152 12.88 -8.12 -23.56
N MET A 153 12.51 -9.39 -23.59
CA MET A 153 12.66 -10.34 -22.49
C MET A 153 13.95 -11.14 -22.72
N MET A 154 15.01 -10.80 -21.98
CA MET A 154 16.14 -11.71 -21.82
C MET A 154 16.31 -12.03 -20.34
N VAL A 155 15.92 -13.26 -19.99
CA VAL A 155 16.03 -13.84 -18.65
C VAL A 155 17.26 -14.73 -18.63
N THR A 156 18.18 -14.46 -17.71
CA THR A 156 19.05 -15.48 -17.15
C THR A 156 19.15 -15.28 -15.65
N SER A 157 18.34 -16.04 -14.92
CA SER A 157 18.56 -16.30 -13.50
C SER A 157 19.42 -17.56 -13.40
N ARG A 158 20.64 -17.43 -12.86
CA ARG A 158 21.26 -18.48 -12.04
C ARG A 158 22.02 -17.79 -10.90
N ARG A 159 21.94 -18.44 -9.74
CA ARG A 159 22.59 -18.08 -8.48
C ARG A 159 24.04 -17.63 -8.67
#